data_AF-A0A8H4SMT9-F1
#
_entry.id   AF-A0A8H4SMT9-F1
#
_cell.length_a   1.000
_cell.length_b   1.000
_cell.length_c   1.000
_cell.angle_alpha   90.00
_cell.angle_beta   90.00
_cell.angle_gamma   90.00
#
_symmetry.space_group_name_H-M   'P 1'
#
loop_
_entity.id
_entity.type
_entity.pdbx_description
1 polymer ?
#
loop_
_entity_poly.entity_id
_entity_poly.type
_entity_poly.pdbx_seq_one_letter_code
_entity_poly.pdbx_strand_id
1 'polypeptide(L)'
;MPLMVRYPKIKPGTVCSDIVCNVDFAPTFLDFAGITMPTYMQGRTFRSILGGKCPADWDQLAYHRYWMHNDAEHEAYAHYGVRNHRYKLVIGTMTICSSTGAARRRGLSNGVI
;
A
#
# COMPACT_ATOMS: atom_id res chain seq x y z
N MET A 1 1.39 3.50 6.75
CA MET A 1 0.68 4.77 6.98
C MET A 1 -0.15 4.61 8.24
N PRO A 2 -0.04 5.50 9.25
CA PRO A 2 -0.94 5.47 10.40
C PRO A 2 -2.35 5.93 9.96
N LEU A 3 -3.38 5.24 10.44
CA LEU A 3 -4.79 5.59 10.23
C LEU A 3 -5.49 5.67 11.58
N MET A 4 -6.13 6.81 11.87
CA MET A 4 -6.99 7.01 13.04
C MET A 4 -8.31 7.58 12.57
N VAL A 5 -9.42 7.00 13.05
CA VAL A 5 -10.78 7.39 12.65
C VAL A 5 -11.60 7.67 13.91
N ARG A 6 -12.33 8.79 13.92
CA ARG A 6 -13.31 9.12 14.95
C ARG A 6 -14.68 9.27 14.30
N TYR A 7 -15.63 8.42 14.69
CA TYR A 7 -17.00 8.48 14.20
C TYR A 7 -17.99 8.14 15.34
N PRO A 8 -19.11 8.88 15.50
CA PRO A 8 -20.01 8.71 16.65
C PRO A 8 -20.57 7.30 16.84
N LYS A 9 -20.67 6.51 15.77
CA LYS A 9 -21.23 5.14 15.80
C LYS A 9 -20.16 4.06 15.99
N ILE A 10 -18.88 4.42 16.16
CA ILE A 10 -17.79 3.47 16.42
C ILE A 10 -17.47 3.48 17.90
N LYS A 11 -17.28 2.30 18.49
CA LYS A 11 -16.84 2.17 19.89
C LYS A 11 -15.44 2.80 20.08
N PRO A 12 -15.27 3.75 21.01
CA PRO A 12 -13.96 4.33 21.30
C PRO A 12 -12.92 3.29 21.70
N GLY A 13 -11.66 3.52 21.32
CA GLY A 13 -10.54 2.62 21.65
C GLY A 13 -10.52 1.31 20.87
N THR A 14 -11.37 1.15 19.85
CA THR A 14 -11.34 -0.02 18.97
C THR A 14 -10.06 -0.03 18.14
N VAL A 15 -9.41 -1.19 18.07
CA VAL A 15 -8.24 -1.45 17.23
C VAL A 15 -8.64 -2.45 16.14
N CYS A 16 -8.30 -2.15 14.90
CA CYS A 16 -8.54 -3.00 13.75
C CYS A 16 -7.20 -3.41 13.15
N SER A 17 -7.02 -4.72 12.94
CA SER A 17 -5.85 -5.27 12.27
C SER A 17 -6.10 -5.60 10.81
N ASP A 18 -7.30 -5.41 10.27
CA ASP A 18 -7.59 -5.66 8.85
C ASP A 18 -6.83 -4.70 7.94
N ILE A 19 -6.47 -5.19 6.75
CA ILE A 19 -5.74 -4.39 5.77
C ILE A 19 -6.72 -3.52 4.99
N VAL A 20 -6.44 -2.22 4.94
CA VAL A 20 -7.15 -1.23 4.14
C VAL A 20 -6.13 -0.48 3.28
N CYS A 21 -6.49 -0.19 2.03
CA CYS A 21 -5.64 0.50 1.06
C CYS A 21 -6.08 1.95 0.85
N ASN A 22 -5.18 2.77 0.30
CA ASN A 22 -5.48 4.19 0.04
C ASN A 22 -6.66 4.38 -0.93
N VAL A 23 -6.88 3.43 -1.84
CA VAL A 23 -8.00 3.48 -2.80
C VAL A 23 -9.37 3.34 -2.12
N ASP A 24 -9.42 2.86 -0.88
CA ASP A 24 -10.67 2.59 -0.15
C ASP A 24 -11.23 3.83 0.59
N PHE A 25 -10.45 4.91 0.72
CA PHE A 25 -10.90 6.12 1.42
C PHE A 25 -12.02 6.85 0.67
N ALA A 26 -11.81 7.11 -0.63
CA ALA A 26 -12.80 7.78 -1.46
C ALA A 26 -14.17 7.07 -1.45
N PRO A 27 -14.29 5.75 -1.71
CA PRO A 27 -15.57 5.07 -1.65
C PRO A 27 -16.18 5.07 -0.24
N THR A 28 -15.37 4.99 0.81
CA THR A 28 -15.85 5.06 2.20
C THR A 28 -16.44 6.43 2.54
N PHE A 29 -15.85 7.52 2.05
CA PHE A 29 -16.40 8.87 2.26
C PHE A 29 -17.72 9.08 1.50
N LEU A 30 -17.81 8.61 0.26
CA LEU A 30 -19.05 8.68 -0.52
C LEU A 30 -20.18 7.89 0.16
N ASP A 31 -19.88 6.70 0.67
CA ASP A 31 -20.82 5.91 1.44
C ASP A 31 -21.29 6.70 2.68
N PHE A 32 -20.39 7.35 3.44
CA PHE A 32 -20.75 8.22 4.57
C PHE A 32 -21.60 9.44 4.19
N ALA A 33 -21.44 9.95 2.98
CA ALA A 33 -22.26 11.02 2.44
C ALA A 33 -23.61 10.53 1.86
N GLY A 34 -23.83 9.21 1.74
CA GLY A 34 -25.02 8.65 1.10
C GLY A 34 -25.04 8.85 -0.42
N ILE A 35 -23.87 9.04 -1.04
CA ILE A 35 -23.72 9.28 -2.48
C ILE A 35 -23.50 7.95 -3.20
N THR A 36 -24.12 7.79 -4.37
CA THR A 36 -23.92 6.60 -5.21
C THR A 36 -22.47 6.51 -5.68
N MET A 37 -21.85 5.35 -5.46
CA MET A 37 -20.45 5.12 -5.81
C MET A 37 -20.28 4.89 -7.32
N PRO A 38 -19.35 5.58 -7.99
CA PRO A 38 -19.04 5.32 -9.40
C PRO A 38 -18.42 3.93 -9.61
N THR A 39 -18.71 3.30 -10.74
CA THR A 39 -18.27 1.92 -11.05
C THR A 39 -16.77 1.80 -11.36
N TYR A 40 -16.08 2.91 -11.63
CA TYR A 40 -14.65 2.93 -11.94
C TYR A 40 -13.76 2.94 -10.69
N MET A 41 -14.33 3.12 -9.49
CA MET A 41 -13.56 3.10 -8.26
C MET A 41 -13.03 1.69 -7.99
N GLN A 42 -11.72 1.59 -7.80
CA GLN A 42 -11.06 0.32 -7.51
C GLN A 42 -11.28 -0.15 -6.07
N GLY A 43 -11.36 0.80 -5.13
CA GLY A 43 -11.52 0.49 -3.71
C GLY A 43 -12.96 0.19 -3.30
N ARG A 44 -13.13 -0.26 -2.06
CA ARG A 44 -14.43 -0.61 -1.47
C ARG A 44 -14.65 0.15 -0.16
N THR A 45 -15.91 0.31 0.25
CA THR A 45 -16.20 0.91 1.57
C THR A 45 -15.75 -0.03 2.69
N PHE A 46 -14.92 0.48 3.60
CA PHE A 46 -14.52 -0.24 4.82
C PHE A 46 -15.37 0.16 6.03
N ARG A 47 -16.56 0.74 5.82
CA ARG A 47 -17.47 1.12 6.92
C ARG A 47 -17.77 -0.04 7.87
N SER A 48 -17.99 -1.25 7.36
CA SER A 48 -18.28 -2.40 8.24
C SER A 48 -17.09 -2.79 9.11
N ILE A 49 -15.87 -2.65 8.56
CA ILE A 49 -14.61 -2.91 9.26
C ILE A 49 -14.44 -1.92 10.43
N LEU A 50 -14.81 -0.65 10.22
CA LEU A 50 -14.86 0.34 11.30
C LEU A 50 -15.80 -0.06 12.45
N GLY A 51 -16.85 -0.84 12.14
CA GLY A 51 -17.76 -1.42 13.12
C GLY A 51 -17.32 -2.78 13.68
N GLY A 52 -16.10 -3.22 13.40
CA GLY A 52 -15.55 -4.51 13.84
C GLY A 52 -16.05 -5.72 13.04
N LYS A 53 -16.64 -5.51 11.86
CA LYS A 53 -17.15 -6.57 10.98
C LYS A 53 -16.43 -6.57 9.64
N CYS A 54 -15.42 -7.41 9.51
CA CYS A 54 -14.72 -7.63 8.25
C CYS A 54 -15.54 -8.54 7.32
N PRO A 55 -15.85 -8.11 6.08
CA PRO A 55 -16.47 -8.97 5.09
C PRO A 55 -15.62 -10.20 4.78
N ALA A 56 -16.25 -11.35 4.51
CA ALA A 56 -15.53 -12.60 4.23
C ALA A 56 -14.71 -12.54 2.92
N ASP A 57 -15.13 -11.70 1.99
CA ASP A 57 -14.50 -11.46 0.69
C ASP A 57 -13.60 -10.21 0.70
N TRP A 58 -13.22 -9.71 1.88
CA TRP A 58 -12.33 -8.55 1.98
C TRP A 58 -10.87 -8.96 1.75
N ASP A 59 -10.19 -8.23 0.87
CA ASP A 59 -8.80 -8.49 0.53
C ASP A 59 -7.88 -8.14 1.70
N GLN A 60 -7.28 -9.17 2.31
CA GLN A 60 -6.24 -9.00 3.33
C GLN A 60 -4.86 -8.79 2.67
N LEU A 61 -4.84 -7.94 1.64
CA LEU A 61 -3.70 -7.70 0.77
C LEU A 61 -3.56 -6.21 0.48
N ALA A 62 -2.36 -5.68 0.67
CA ALA A 62 -1.98 -4.34 0.29
C ALA A 62 -1.05 -4.39 -0.93
N TYR A 63 -1.50 -3.81 -2.04
CA TYR A 63 -0.69 -3.59 -3.22
C TYR A 63 -0.12 -2.16 -3.24
N HIS A 64 1.15 -2.04 -3.57
CA HIS A 64 1.78 -0.76 -3.87
C HIS A 64 2.68 -0.88 -5.09
N ARG A 65 2.77 0.21 -5.83
CA ARG A 65 3.67 0.36 -6.96
C ARG A 65 4.49 1.61 -6.76
N TYR A 66 5.80 1.47 -6.86
CA TYR A 66 6.70 2.59 -7.01
C TYR A 66 7.02 2.77 -8.49
N TRP A 67 6.66 3.92 -9.04
CA TRP A 67 6.79 4.19 -10.48
C TRP A 67 8.15 4.79 -10.86
N MET A 68 8.71 5.67 -10.04
CA MET A 68 9.96 6.35 -10.36
C MET A 68 11.10 5.33 -10.49
N HIS A 69 12.02 5.62 -11.41
CA HIS A 69 13.15 4.74 -11.70
C HIS A 69 14.45 5.52 -11.58
N ASN A 70 15.18 5.27 -10.50
CA ASN A 70 16.53 5.79 -10.27
C ASN A 70 16.62 7.30 -10.48
N ASP A 71 15.68 8.05 -9.91
CA ASP A 71 15.75 9.51 -9.88
C ASP A 71 16.84 9.97 -8.92
N ALA A 72 17.36 11.18 -9.15
CA ALA A 72 18.51 11.72 -8.43
C ALA A 72 18.28 11.95 -6.93
N GLU A 73 17.02 11.98 -6.47
CA GLU A 73 16.69 12.22 -5.06
C GLU A 73 16.40 10.93 -4.30
N HIS A 74 15.54 10.05 -4.84
CA HIS A 74 15.10 8.86 -4.11
C HIS A 74 15.97 7.64 -4.38
N GLU A 75 16.75 7.63 -5.47
CA GLU A 75 17.62 6.53 -5.92
C GLU A 75 16.93 5.14 -5.89
N ALA A 76 15.61 5.13 -6.05
CA ALA A 76 14.78 3.95 -5.92
C ALA A 76 14.39 3.43 -7.29
N TYR A 77 14.62 2.13 -7.52
CA TYR A 77 14.18 1.47 -8.74
C TYR A 77 12.67 1.21 -8.70
N ALA A 78 12.04 1.30 -9.88
CA ALA A 78 10.63 0.96 -10.03
C ALA A 78 10.39 -0.49 -9.58
N HIS A 79 9.40 -0.67 -8.71
CA HIS A 79 9.08 -1.98 -8.14
C HIS A 79 7.60 -2.10 -7.82
N TYR A 80 7.16 -3.35 -7.83
CA TYR A 80 5.86 -3.76 -7.34
C TYR A 80 6.04 -4.38 -5.97
N GLY A 81 5.09 -4.16 -5.08
CA GLY A 81 5.06 -4.92 -3.85
C GLY A 81 3.65 -5.25 -3.41
N VAL A 82 3.52 -6.46 -2.87
CA VAL A 82 2.29 -7.02 -2.33
C VAL A 82 2.58 -7.46 -0.91
N ARG A 83 1.69 -7.15 0.02
CA ARG A 83 1.84 -7.50 1.43
C ARG A 83 0.53 -8.07 1.99
N ASN A 84 0.63 -9.12 2.79
CA ASN A 84 -0.43 -9.54 3.70
C ASN A 84 0.07 -9.47 5.17
N HIS A 85 -0.67 -10.08 6.10
CA HIS A 85 -0.31 -10.12 7.52
C HIS A 85 1.03 -10.79 7.82
N ARG A 86 1.44 -11.76 6.99
CA ARG A 86 2.60 -12.62 7.27
C ARG A 86 3.80 -12.32 6.39
N TYR A 87 3.57 -11.96 5.14
CA TYR A 87 4.58 -11.88 4.10
C TYR A 87 4.49 -10.55 3.35
N LYS A 88 5.65 -10.12 2.84
CA LYS A 88 5.79 -9.02 1.89
C LYS A 88 6.62 -9.53 0.72
N LEU A 89 6.07 -9.46 -0.48
CA LEU A 89 6.76 -9.71 -1.74
C LEU A 89 7.11 -8.37 -2.39
N VAL A 90 8.35 -8.24 -2.86
CA VAL A 90 8.82 -7.08 -3.63
C VAL A 90 9.48 -7.58 -4.90
N ILE A 91 9.03 -7.10 -6.05
CA ILE A 91 9.55 -7.45 -7.37
C ILE A 91 10.08 -6.15 -7.99
N GLY A 92 11.41 -6.04 -8.07
CA GLY A 92 12.08 -4.92 -8.74
C GLY A 92 12.21 -5.14 -10.25
N THR A 93 12.24 -4.06 -11.02
CA THR A 93 12.45 -4.07 -12.47
C THR A 93 13.91 -4.33 -12.88
N MET A 94 14.71 -4.98 -12.02
CA MET A 94 15.98 -5.54 -12.49
C MET A 94 15.66 -6.75 -13.36
N THR A 95 16.05 -6.65 -14.64
CA THR A 95 16.42 -7.76 -15.51
C THR A 95 16.86 -8.96 -14.69
N ILE A 96 16.37 -10.17 -15.04
CA ILE A 96 16.86 -11.44 -14.48
C ILE A 96 18.39 -11.42 -14.56
N CYS A 97 19.03 -11.05 -13.46
CA CYS A 97 20.46 -11.13 -13.33
C CYS A 97 20.71 -12.50 -12.73
N SER A 98 20.98 -13.46 -13.62
CA SER A 98 21.51 -14.76 -13.26
C SER A 98 22.91 -14.60 -12.66
N SER A 99 22.99 -14.10 -11.42
CA SER A 99 24.18 -14.21 -10.59
C SER A 99 23.82 -14.05 -9.12
N THR A 100 23.97 -15.13 -8.38
CA THR A 100 23.95 -15.20 -6.92
C THR A 100 24.97 -14.23 -6.35
N GLY A 101 24.54 -13.20 -5.61
CA GLY A 101 25.45 -12.34 -4.87
C GLY A 101 24.93 -10.93 -4.67
N ALA A 102 24.68 -10.60 -3.40
CA ALA A 102 24.34 -9.28 -2.88
C ALA A 102 25.04 -8.11 -3.59
N ALA A 103 24.29 -7.03 -3.81
CA ALA A 103 24.79 -5.77 -4.33
C ALA A 103 25.96 -5.25 -3.47
N ARG A 104 27.18 -5.41 -3.99
CA ARG A 104 28.37 -4.77 -3.45
C ARG A 104 28.36 -3.32 -3.92
N ARG A 105 28.12 -2.38 -2.99
CA ARG A 105 28.39 -0.95 -3.22
C ARG A 105 29.83 -0.83 -3.76
N ARG A 106 30.00 -0.38 -5.00
CA ARG A 106 31.30 0.09 -5.50
C ARG A 106 31.40 1.59 -5.19
N GLY A 107 32.43 1.92 -4.41
CA GLY A 107 32.77 3.28 -4.06
C GLY A 107 33.10 4.11 -5.29
N LEU A 108 32.66 5.36 -5.25
CA LEU A 108 33.20 6.43 -6.08
C LEU A 108 34.58 6.79 -5.50
N SER A 109 35.63 6.29 -6.12
CA SER A 109 36.99 6.79 -5.97
C SER A 109 37.28 7.79 -7.09
N ASN A 110 37.53 9.04 -6.69
CA ASN A 110 38.26 10.14 -7.33
C ASN A 110 38.74 10.01 -8.79
N GLY A 111 38.51 11.09 -9.57
CA GLY A 111 39.39 11.48 -10.67
C GLY A 111 38.83 12.57 -11.60
N VAL A 112 39.30 13.82 -11.44
CA VAL A 112 39.83 14.76 -12.48
C VAL A 112 38.97 14.89 -13.77
N ILE A 113 38.38 16.03 -14.18
CA ILE A 113 38.83 17.42 -14.39
C ILE A 113 37.64 18.35 -14.13
#